data_AF-A0A239GH97-F1
#
_entry.id   AF-A0A239GH97-F1
#
_cell.length_a   1.000
_cell.length_b   1.000
_cell.length_c   1.000
_cell.angle_alpha   90.00
_cell.angle_beta   90.00
_cell.angle_gamma   90.00
#
_symmetry.space_group_name_H-M   'P 1'
#
loop_
_entity.id
_entity.type
_entity.pdbx_description
1 polymer ?
#
loop_
_entity_poly.entity_id
_entity_poly.type
_entity_poly.pdbx_seq_one_letter_code
_entity_poly.pdbx_strand_id
1 'polypeptide(L)'
;MRRLTTILVLALLGACKPVAAPEEPDEAIVPTAPEMPAAKAGGPAAATTAISLDGEGLRFVDKASGKASLLAFGAPRDQAEAALARVAGAAEDRSTNVECGAGSMEFTRFDAMTLNFQDGKFVGWFLGNEPGAGRYSTMSGIGIGTTRAKAKQSVSIVDVEDSTIGEEFTIGSGDSAIGGMFAAPGDTAKIDALFAGANCFFR
;
A
#
# COMPACT_ATOMS: atom_id res chain seq x y z
N MET A 1 -0.21 83.58 -53.80
CA MET A 1 -1.24 83.78 -52.75
C MET A 1 -0.71 83.18 -51.45
N ARG A 2 -0.79 83.97 -50.38
CA ARG A 2 -0.35 83.76 -48.98
C ARG A 2 -1.14 82.56 -48.39
N ARG A 3 -0.62 81.68 -47.52
CA ARG A 3 -0.31 81.91 -46.10
C ARG A 3 0.35 80.66 -45.47
N LEU A 4 1.18 80.90 -44.45
CA LEU A 4 1.72 79.96 -43.48
C LEU A 4 0.62 79.12 -42.80
N THR A 5 0.95 77.89 -42.37
CA THR A 5 0.17 77.20 -41.33
C THR A 5 1.10 76.54 -40.32
N THR A 6 0.84 76.93 -39.08
CA THR A 6 1.56 76.71 -37.83
C THR A 6 1.41 75.29 -37.32
N ILE A 7 2.50 74.77 -36.75
CA ILE A 7 2.60 73.51 -36.01
C ILE A 7 1.85 73.64 -34.68
N LEU A 8 0.94 72.71 -34.37
CA LEU A 8 0.36 72.53 -33.04
C LEU A 8 0.66 71.11 -32.54
N VAL A 9 1.49 71.03 -31.50
CA VAL A 9 1.84 69.82 -30.76
C VAL A 9 0.69 69.52 -29.78
N LEU A 10 0.03 68.36 -29.91
CA LEU A 10 -0.88 67.83 -28.89
C LEU A 10 -0.13 66.82 -28.02
N ALA A 11 0.02 67.17 -26.74
CA ALA A 11 0.41 66.27 -25.66
C ALA A 11 -0.76 65.33 -25.33
N LEU A 12 -0.52 64.01 -25.36
CA LEU A 12 -1.45 63.00 -24.84
C LEU A 12 -0.99 62.60 -23.44
N LEU A 13 -1.79 62.98 -22.45
CA LEU A 13 -1.68 62.57 -21.06
C LEU A 13 -1.90 61.06 -20.93
N GLY A 14 -1.01 60.41 -20.17
CA GLY A 14 -1.19 59.04 -19.71
C GLY A 14 -2.25 58.96 -18.61
N ALA A 15 -3.12 57.95 -18.69
CA ALA A 15 -3.95 57.49 -17.59
C ALA A 15 -3.92 55.96 -17.56
N CYS A 16 -3.24 55.44 -16.52
CA CYS A 16 -3.10 54.03 -16.21
C CYS A 16 -4.46 53.34 -16.00
N LYS A 17 -4.63 52.18 -16.61
CA LYS A 17 -5.62 51.18 -16.18
C LYS A 17 -5.22 50.64 -14.80
N PRO A 18 -6.14 50.50 -13.83
CA PRO A 18 -5.85 49.69 -12.64
C PRO A 18 -5.75 48.22 -13.06
N VAL A 19 -4.60 47.62 -12.77
CA VAL A 19 -4.38 46.17 -12.81
C VAL A 19 -5.20 45.58 -11.67
N ALA A 20 -6.12 44.66 -12.00
CA ALA A 20 -6.82 43.85 -11.03
C ALA A 20 -5.79 43.07 -10.20
N ALA A 21 -5.96 43.09 -8.87
CA ALA A 21 -5.15 42.29 -7.97
C ALA A 21 -5.33 40.79 -8.32
N PRO A 22 -4.28 39.97 -8.17
CA PRO A 22 -4.43 38.52 -8.25
C PRO A 22 -5.39 38.08 -7.14
N GLU A 23 -6.47 37.38 -7.51
CA GLU A 23 -7.31 36.67 -6.55
C GLU A 23 -6.44 35.64 -5.83
N GLU A 24 -6.44 35.70 -4.49
CA GLU A 24 -5.84 34.64 -3.67
C GLU A 24 -6.54 33.33 -4.01
N PRO A 25 -5.81 32.21 -4.18
CA PRO A 25 -6.44 30.94 -4.45
C PRO A 25 -7.32 30.57 -3.26
N ASP A 26 -8.62 30.47 -3.54
CA ASP A 26 -9.64 29.85 -2.69
C ASP A 26 -9.04 28.60 -2.03
N GLU A 27 -9.08 28.53 -0.69
CA GLU A 27 -8.61 27.38 0.08
C GLU A 27 -9.26 26.13 -0.52
N ALA A 28 -8.49 25.39 -1.31
CA ALA A 28 -8.94 24.14 -1.87
C ALA A 28 -9.40 23.28 -0.71
N ILE A 29 -10.70 23.00 -0.65
CA ILE A 29 -11.30 22.04 0.27
C ILE A 29 -10.59 20.72 0.00
N VAL A 30 -9.56 20.42 0.79
CA VAL A 30 -8.88 19.13 0.74
C VAL A 30 -9.94 18.12 1.14
N PRO A 31 -10.34 17.19 0.27
CA PRO A 31 -11.31 16.17 0.65
C PRO A 31 -10.76 15.46 1.87
N THR A 32 -11.45 15.58 3.00
CA THR A 32 -11.11 14.79 4.18
C THR A 32 -11.31 13.34 3.79
N ALA A 33 -10.22 12.56 3.76
CA ALA A 33 -10.30 11.13 3.56
C ALA A 33 -11.24 10.55 4.63
N PRO A 34 -12.20 9.69 4.26
CA PRO A 34 -13.09 9.08 5.24
C PRO A 34 -12.26 8.38 6.32
N GLU A 35 -12.69 8.51 7.59
CA GLU A 35 -12.01 7.85 8.69
C GLU A 35 -11.93 6.34 8.43
N MET A 36 -10.70 5.81 8.43
CA MET A 36 -10.50 4.38 8.25
C MET A 36 -11.07 3.64 9.47
N PRO A 37 -11.86 2.56 9.26
CA PRO A 37 -12.37 1.75 10.36
C PRO A 37 -11.24 1.29 11.30
N ALA A 38 -11.51 1.30 12.60
CA ALA A 38 -10.56 0.80 13.57
C ALA A 38 -10.32 -0.71 13.40
N ALA A 39 -9.06 -1.10 13.58
CA ALA A 39 -8.58 -2.45 13.44
C ALA A 39 -9.31 -3.46 14.34
N LYS A 40 -9.98 -4.47 13.77
CA LYS A 40 -10.64 -5.53 14.54
C LYS A 40 -9.79 -6.80 14.55
N ALA A 41 -9.20 -7.15 15.70
CA ALA A 41 -8.72 -8.51 15.96
C ALA A 41 -9.79 -9.19 16.78
N GLY A 42 -10.60 -10.01 16.12
CA GLY A 42 -11.81 -10.56 16.74
C GLY A 42 -11.90 -12.08 16.70
N GLY A 43 -10.92 -12.76 16.11
CA GLY A 43 -10.99 -14.21 15.94
C GLY A 43 -10.87 -14.97 17.26
N PRO A 44 -11.54 -16.14 17.42
CA PRO A 44 -11.49 -16.94 18.64
C PRO A 44 -10.09 -17.39 19.04
N ALA A 45 -9.15 -17.45 18.11
CA ALA A 45 -7.75 -17.83 18.32
C ALA A 45 -6.78 -16.63 18.37
N ALA A 46 -7.26 -15.38 18.33
CA ALA A 46 -6.40 -14.19 18.30
C ALA A 46 -5.44 -14.11 19.52
N ALA A 47 -5.89 -14.59 20.68
CA ALA A 47 -5.09 -14.60 21.90
C ALA A 47 -3.92 -15.60 21.84
N THR A 48 -4.15 -16.79 21.26
CA THR A 48 -3.21 -17.92 21.32
C THR A 48 -2.40 -18.12 20.04
N THR A 49 -2.83 -17.56 18.93
CA THR A 49 -2.21 -17.76 17.62
C THR A 49 -1.74 -16.44 17.03
N ALA A 50 -0.49 -16.40 16.56
CA ALA A 50 0.04 -15.30 15.75
C ALA A 50 0.04 -15.69 14.27
N ILE A 51 -0.01 -14.70 13.39
CA ILE A 51 0.15 -14.90 11.96
C ILE A 51 1.51 -14.35 11.55
N SER A 52 2.25 -15.17 10.82
CA SER A 52 3.50 -14.76 10.20
C SER A 52 3.42 -14.75 8.69
N LEU A 53 3.98 -13.68 8.11
CA LEU A 53 4.12 -13.44 6.69
C LEU A 53 5.19 -14.36 6.11
N ASP A 54 4.83 -15.13 5.09
CA ASP A 54 5.72 -16.09 4.45
C ASP A 54 5.57 -16.00 2.93
N GLY A 55 6.67 -16.18 2.20
CA GLY A 55 6.67 -16.10 0.74
C GLY A 55 5.90 -17.23 0.06
N GLU A 56 5.57 -18.30 0.78
CA GLU A 56 4.79 -19.45 0.29
C GLU A 56 3.32 -19.42 0.77
N GLY A 57 2.92 -18.41 1.54
CA GLY A 57 1.57 -18.30 2.11
C GLY A 57 1.52 -17.58 3.45
N LEU A 58 0.76 -18.11 4.41
CA LEU A 58 0.68 -17.57 5.77
C LEU A 58 0.99 -18.65 6.80
N ARG A 59 1.86 -18.35 7.76
CA ARG A 59 2.13 -19.26 8.89
C ARG A 59 1.29 -18.89 10.10
N PHE A 60 0.64 -19.88 10.68
CA PHE A 60 -0.08 -19.75 11.95
C PHE A 60 0.79 -20.33 13.04
N VAL A 61 1.17 -19.51 14.01
CA VAL A 61 2.12 -19.86 15.07
C VAL A 61 1.40 -19.88 16.40
N ASP A 62 1.41 -21.03 17.05
CA ASP A 62 0.94 -21.15 18.43
C ASP A 62 1.90 -20.40 19.36
N LYS A 63 1.40 -19.39 20.06
CA LYS A 63 2.23 -18.48 20.87
C LYS A 63 2.84 -19.14 22.11
N ALA A 64 2.26 -20.25 22.57
CA ALA A 64 2.74 -20.95 23.76
C ALA A 64 3.87 -21.94 23.44
N SER A 65 3.75 -22.66 22.33
CA SER A 65 4.67 -23.74 21.94
C SER A 65 5.62 -23.36 20.81
N GLY A 66 5.36 -22.27 20.09
CA GLY A 66 6.10 -21.88 18.89
C GLY A 66 5.86 -22.77 17.68
N LYS A 67 4.95 -23.76 17.77
CA LYS A 67 4.62 -24.62 16.63
C LYS A 67 3.96 -23.80 15.54
N ALA A 68 4.46 -23.97 14.31
CA ALA A 68 3.96 -23.27 13.13
C ALA A 68 3.34 -24.23 12.12
N SER A 69 2.22 -23.84 11.53
CA SER A 69 1.62 -24.51 10.36
C SER A 69 1.50 -23.54 9.20
N LEU A 70 1.84 -23.99 7.99
CA LEU A 70 1.72 -23.20 6.77
C LEU A 70 0.34 -23.41 6.13
N LEU A 71 -0.39 -22.31 5.92
CA LEU A 71 -1.43 -22.22 4.89
C LEU A 71 -0.75 -21.83 3.59
N ALA A 72 -0.43 -22.83 2.77
CA ALA A 72 0.31 -22.63 1.54
C ALA A 72 -0.58 -22.03 0.44
N PHE A 73 0.04 -21.34 -0.52
CA PHE A 73 -0.60 -21.04 -1.78
C PHE A 73 -1.11 -22.32 -2.47
N GLY A 74 -2.21 -22.19 -3.22
CA GLY A 74 -2.97 -23.32 -3.79
C GLY A 74 -4.06 -23.88 -2.87
N ALA A 75 -4.13 -23.45 -1.60
CA ALA A 75 -5.22 -23.82 -0.71
C ALA A 75 -6.58 -23.30 -1.25
N PRO A 76 -7.69 -24.04 -1.08
CA PRO A 76 -9.04 -23.55 -1.36
C PRO A 76 -9.35 -22.23 -0.64
N ARG A 77 -10.12 -21.35 -1.30
CA ARG A 77 -10.50 -20.03 -0.75
C ARG A 77 -11.20 -20.13 0.60
N ASP A 78 -12.18 -21.02 0.73
CA ASP A 78 -12.94 -21.24 1.97
C ASP A 78 -12.02 -21.66 3.13
N GLN A 79 -11.05 -22.54 2.87
CA GLN A 79 -10.04 -22.93 3.84
C GLN A 79 -9.17 -21.74 4.26
N ALA A 80 -8.72 -20.93 3.31
CA ALA A 80 -7.85 -19.79 3.58
C ALA A 80 -8.56 -18.69 4.39
N GLU A 81 -9.76 -18.31 3.97
CA GLU A 81 -10.61 -17.34 4.67
C GLU A 81 -10.95 -17.85 6.08
N ALA A 82 -11.35 -19.12 6.24
CA ALA A 82 -11.65 -19.68 7.55
C ALA A 82 -10.43 -19.73 8.47
N ALA A 83 -9.25 -20.05 7.92
CA ALA A 83 -8.01 -20.07 8.68
C ALA A 83 -7.63 -18.68 9.19
N LEU A 84 -7.65 -17.67 8.32
CA LEU A 84 -7.38 -16.28 8.69
C LEU A 84 -8.43 -15.76 9.67
N ALA A 85 -9.71 -16.05 9.44
CA ALA A 85 -10.80 -15.56 10.26
C ALA A 85 -10.74 -16.03 11.73
N ARG A 86 -10.16 -17.21 11.99
CA ARG A 86 -9.93 -17.69 13.36
C ARG A 86 -9.04 -16.77 14.17
N VAL A 87 -8.16 -15.99 13.53
CA VAL A 87 -7.21 -15.11 14.21
C VAL A 87 -7.57 -13.64 13.98
N ALA A 88 -7.73 -13.22 12.72
CA ALA A 88 -8.03 -11.84 12.36
C ALA A 88 -9.49 -11.44 12.71
N GLY A 89 -10.44 -12.37 12.65
CA GLY A 89 -11.87 -12.07 12.78
C GLY A 89 -12.59 -12.17 11.44
N ALA A 90 -13.83 -11.70 11.34
CA ALA A 90 -14.60 -11.80 10.10
C ALA A 90 -13.98 -11.00 8.94
N ALA A 91 -14.15 -11.50 7.71
CA ALA A 91 -13.82 -10.73 6.52
C ALA A 91 -14.70 -9.47 6.45
N GLU A 92 -14.10 -8.37 6.01
CA GLU A 92 -14.77 -7.07 5.90
C GLU A 92 -15.36 -6.86 4.51
N ASP A 93 -14.66 -7.32 3.48
CA ASP A 93 -15.05 -7.15 2.08
C ASP A 93 -14.60 -8.32 1.21
N ARG A 94 -15.32 -8.54 0.11
CA ARG A 94 -14.91 -9.39 -1.00
C ARG A 94 -15.12 -8.63 -2.31
N SER A 95 -14.09 -8.60 -3.14
CA SER A 95 -14.11 -7.91 -4.43
C SER A 95 -13.45 -8.72 -5.52
N THR A 96 -13.54 -8.25 -6.77
CA THR A 96 -12.99 -8.91 -7.94
C THR A 96 -12.46 -7.85 -8.91
N ASN A 97 -11.31 -8.11 -9.52
CA ASN A 97 -10.76 -7.30 -10.59
C ASN A 97 -10.41 -8.20 -11.79
N VAL A 98 -11.05 -7.93 -12.93
CA VAL A 98 -10.85 -8.69 -14.18
C VAL A 98 -9.71 -8.14 -15.04
N GLU A 99 -9.16 -6.98 -14.68
CA GLU A 99 -8.12 -6.27 -15.43
C GLU A 99 -6.71 -6.45 -14.85
N CYS A 100 -6.55 -7.36 -13.90
CA CYS A 100 -5.22 -7.70 -13.38
C CYS A 100 -4.38 -8.36 -14.48
N GLY A 101 -3.12 -7.95 -14.63
CA GLY A 101 -2.20 -8.51 -15.62
C GLY A 101 -1.96 -10.02 -15.47
N ALA A 102 -2.15 -10.55 -14.25
CA ALA A 102 -2.08 -11.98 -13.95
C ALA A 102 -3.38 -12.76 -14.28
N GLY A 103 -4.40 -12.10 -14.85
CA GLY A 103 -5.74 -12.63 -15.06
C GLY A 103 -6.72 -12.27 -13.94
N SER A 104 -8.01 -12.57 -14.15
CA SER A 104 -9.08 -12.24 -13.21
C SER A 104 -8.75 -12.69 -11.80
N MET A 105 -8.80 -11.76 -10.85
CA MET A 105 -8.40 -11.98 -9.46
C MET A 105 -9.52 -11.59 -8.52
N GLU A 106 -9.73 -12.41 -7.49
CA GLU A 106 -10.68 -12.14 -6.42
C GLU A 106 -9.93 -11.81 -5.13
N PHE A 107 -10.52 -10.96 -4.31
CA PHE A 107 -9.90 -10.47 -3.07
C PHE A 107 -10.82 -10.71 -1.89
N THR A 108 -10.23 -10.96 -0.73
CA THR A 108 -10.96 -10.94 0.55
C THR A 108 -10.14 -10.16 1.57
N ARG A 109 -10.77 -9.15 2.16
CA ARG A 109 -10.11 -8.21 3.06
C ARG A 109 -10.42 -8.52 4.53
N PHE A 110 -9.38 -8.47 5.35
CA PHE A 110 -9.39 -8.58 6.80
C PHE A 110 -8.54 -7.46 7.38
N ASP A 111 -9.14 -6.30 7.66
CA ASP A 111 -8.39 -5.13 8.17
C ASP A 111 -7.30 -4.75 7.15
N ALA A 112 -6.05 -4.52 7.58
CA ALA A 112 -4.90 -4.29 6.70
C ALA A 112 -4.50 -5.46 5.77
N MET A 113 -4.99 -6.69 6.01
CA MET A 113 -4.61 -7.89 5.25
C MET A 113 -5.60 -8.17 4.12
N THR A 114 -5.10 -8.33 2.91
CA THR A 114 -5.87 -8.78 1.75
C THR A 114 -5.36 -10.14 1.29
N LEU A 115 -6.26 -11.11 1.17
CA LEU A 115 -5.99 -12.39 0.51
C LEU A 115 -6.39 -12.32 -0.95
N ASN A 116 -5.53 -12.82 -1.83
CA ASN A 116 -5.72 -12.82 -3.28
C ASN A 116 -6.03 -14.25 -3.74
N PHE A 117 -7.00 -14.37 -4.65
CA PHE A 117 -7.47 -15.64 -5.15
C PHE A 117 -7.59 -15.65 -6.67
N GLN A 118 -7.28 -16.79 -7.26
CA GLN A 118 -7.54 -17.11 -8.66
C GLN A 118 -8.04 -18.55 -8.73
N ASP A 119 -9.05 -18.80 -9.57
CA ASP A 119 -9.67 -20.12 -9.74
C ASP A 119 -10.08 -20.78 -8.39
N GLY A 120 -10.55 -19.96 -7.45
CA GLY A 120 -10.93 -20.40 -6.10
C GLY A 120 -9.76 -20.84 -5.21
N LYS A 121 -8.52 -20.53 -5.58
CA LYS A 121 -7.29 -20.87 -4.85
C LYS A 121 -6.64 -19.63 -4.25
N PHE A 122 -6.10 -19.75 -3.04
CA PHE A 122 -5.27 -18.74 -2.41
C PHE A 122 -3.93 -18.64 -3.14
N VAL A 123 -3.64 -17.51 -3.77
CA VAL A 123 -2.45 -17.36 -4.63
C VAL A 123 -1.51 -16.25 -4.21
N GLY A 124 -1.92 -15.41 -3.25
CA GLY A 124 -1.10 -14.31 -2.78
C GLY A 124 -1.74 -13.58 -1.62
N TRP A 125 -0.96 -12.73 -0.97
CA TRP A 125 -1.43 -11.84 0.08
C TRP A 125 -0.77 -10.49 -0.05
N PHE A 126 -1.46 -9.46 0.41
CA PHE A 126 -1.00 -8.09 0.51
C PHE A 126 -1.30 -7.55 1.91
N LEU A 127 -0.33 -6.85 2.49
CA LEU A 127 -0.45 -6.16 3.76
C LEU A 127 -0.07 -4.69 3.56
N GLY A 128 -1.04 -3.79 3.73
CA GLY A 128 -0.83 -2.34 3.67
C GLY A 128 -0.56 -1.70 5.02
N ASN A 129 -0.03 -0.48 5.02
CA ASN A 129 0.11 0.35 6.21
C ASN A 129 -1.22 0.98 6.64
N GLU A 130 -2.07 0.13 7.19
CA GLU A 130 -3.41 0.46 7.64
C GLU A 130 -3.60 -0.04 9.08
N PRO A 131 -4.67 0.37 9.80
CA PRO A 131 -4.98 -0.19 11.10
C PRO A 131 -4.92 -1.73 11.08
N GLY A 132 -4.33 -2.31 12.13
CA GLY A 132 -4.21 -3.77 12.26
C GLY A 132 -2.97 -4.39 11.63
N ALA A 133 -2.23 -3.65 10.79
CA ALA A 133 -1.01 -4.14 10.16
C ALA A 133 0.05 -4.62 11.15
N GLY A 134 0.15 -3.95 12.31
CA GLY A 134 1.10 -4.30 13.39
C GLY A 134 0.90 -5.69 14.03
N ARG A 135 -0.14 -6.43 13.64
CA ARG A 135 -0.39 -7.82 14.08
C ARG A 135 0.39 -8.86 13.27
N TYR A 136 0.96 -8.45 12.14
CA TYR A 136 1.61 -9.32 11.18
C TYR A 136 3.09 -8.98 11.09
N SER A 137 3.92 -10.02 11.00
CA SER A 137 5.35 -9.88 10.70
C SER A 137 5.90 -11.19 10.11
N THR A 138 7.03 -11.14 9.42
CA THR A 138 7.78 -12.35 9.07
C THR A 138 8.29 -13.04 10.34
N MET A 139 8.78 -14.28 10.23
CA MET A 139 9.39 -14.97 11.38
C MET A 139 10.68 -14.30 11.86
N SER A 140 11.30 -13.47 11.02
CA SER A 140 12.42 -12.60 11.37
C SER A 140 11.99 -11.26 12.00
N GLY A 141 10.70 -11.04 12.22
CA GLY A 141 10.16 -9.84 12.85
C GLY A 141 10.05 -8.63 11.92
N ILE A 142 10.09 -8.83 10.61
CA ILE A 142 9.89 -7.75 9.63
C ILE A 142 8.39 -7.53 9.44
N GLY A 143 7.93 -6.32 9.74
CA GLY A 143 6.54 -5.89 9.53
C GLY A 143 6.45 -4.44 9.10
N ILE A 144 5.22 -3.98 8.84
CA ILE A 144 4.94 -2.57 8.55
C ILE A 144 5.55 -1.67 9.63
N GLY A 145 6.21 -0.59 9.21
CA GLY A 145 6.89 0.36 10.09
C GLY A 145 8.34 0.02 10.42
N THR A 146 8.83 -1.19 10.10
CA THR A 146 10.25 -1.55 10.24
C THR A 146 11.09 -0.67 9.32
N THR A 147 12.20 -0.10 9.80
CA THR A 147 13.07 0.72 8.94
C THR A 147 13.94 -0.15 8.03
N ARG A 148 14.33 0.38 6.87
CA ARG A 148 15.26 -0.28 5.93
C ARG A 148 16.53 -0.73 6.63
N ALA A 149 17.16 0.14 7.41
CA ALA A 149 18.37 -0.19 8.19
C ALA A 149 18.12 -1.30 9.22
N LYS A 150 16.96 -1.32 9.89
CA LYS A 150 16.63 -2.35 10.86
C LYS A 150 16.38 -3.71 10.18
N ALA A 151 15.67 -3.70 9.06
CA ALA A 151 15.37 -4.91 8.32
C ALA A 151 16.64 -5.58 7.77
N LYS A 152 17.60 -4.79 7.25
CA LYS A 152 18.92 -5.26 6.80
C LYS A 152 19.75 -5.96 7.89
N GLN A 153 19.44 -5.77 9.18
CA GLN A 153 20.09 -6.51 10.28
C GLN A 153 19.58 -7.94 10.42
N SER A 154 18.40 -8.25 9.88
CA SER A 154 17.71 -9.52 10.12
C SER A 154 17.52 -10.34 8.84
N VAL A 155 17.45 -9.69 7.68
CA VAL A 155 17.25 -10.33 6.38
C VAL A 155 18.06 -9.62 5.28
N SER A 156 18.37 -10.34 4.21
CA SER A 156 18.88 -9.75 2.98
C SER A 156 17.73 -9.04 2.24
N ILE A 157 17.91 -7.75 2.01
CA ILE A 157 17.01 -6.94 1.18
C ILE A 157 17.70 -6.67 -0.16
N VAL A 158 16.98 -6.91 -1.25
CA VAL A 158 17.39 -6.53 -2.60
C VAL A 158 16.40 -5.50 -3.12
N ASP A 159 16.86 -4.28 -3.36
CA ASP A 159 16.05 -3.22 -3.95
C ASP A 159 15.73 -3.58 -5.41
N VAL A 160 14.48 -3.33 -5.85
CA VAL A 160 14.04 -3.57 -7.23
C VAL A 160 14.32 -2.31 -8.03
N GLU A 161 15.31 -2.39 -8.93
CA GLU A 161 15.66 -1.28 -9.82
C GLU A 161 14.50 -0.99 -10.80
N ASP A 162 14.33 0.30 -11.14
CA ASP A 162 13.32 0.80 -12.09
C ASP A 162 11.87 0.41 -11.77
N SER A 163 11.55 0.22 -10.48
CA SER A 163 10.18 -0.03 -10.03
C SER A 163 9.23 1.11 -10.42
N THR A 164 8.12 0.74 -11.06
CA THR A 164 7.04 1.66 -11.45
C THR A 164 6.07 1.96 -10.30
N ILE A 165 6.21 1.27 -9.17
CA ILE A 165 5.32 1.38 -8.00
C ILE A 165 6.02 1.98 -6.76
N GLY A 166 7.21 2.57 -6.93
CA GLY A 166 7.95 3.27 -5.88
C GLY A 166 9.17 2.49 -5.38
N GLU A 167 9.56 2.72 -4.12
CA GLU A 167 10.75 2.12 -3.48
C GLU A 167 10.53 0.63 -3.14
N GLU A 168 10.42 -0.21 -4.17
CA GLU A 168 10.18 -1.64 -4.07
C GLU A 168 11.44 -2.42 -3.69
N PHE A 169 11.27 -3.47 -2.91
CA PHE A 169 12.34 -4.38 -2.53
C PHE A 169 11.82 -5.82 -2.39
N THR A 170 12.75 -6.76 -2.30
CA THR A 170 12.48 -8.17 -2.03
C THR A 170 13.28 -8.69 -0.84
N ILE A 171 12.70 -9.66 -0.13
CA ILE A 171 13.32 -10.47 0.91
C ILE A 171 13.29 -11.93 0.44
N GLY A 172 14.46 -12.57 0.40
CA GLY A 172 14.61 -13.90 -0.17
C GLY A 172 14.78 -13.88 -1.70
N SER A 173 14.55 -15.01 -2.36
CA SER A 173 14.71 -15.15 -3.81
C SER A 173 13.74 -16.19 -4.38
N GLY A 174 13.50 -16.11 -5.69
CA GLY A 174 12.61 -17.03 -6.41
C GLY A 174 11.12 -16.84 -6.07
N ASP A 175 10.34 -17.89 -6.30
CA ASP A 175 8.88 -17.87 -6.15
C ASP A 175 8.40 -17.71 -4.70
N SER A 176 9.31 -17.89 -3.73
CA SER A 176 9.06 -17.73 -2.29
C SER A 176 9.59 -16.40 -1.74
N ALA A 177 9.90 -15.42 -2.60
CA ALA A 177 10.31 -14.10 -2.15
C ALA A 177 9.11 -13.33 -1.58
N ILE A 178 9.37 -12.55 -0.53
CA ILE A 178 8.42 -11.53 -0.04
C ILE A 178 8.83 -10.20 -0.67
N GLY A 179 7.92 -9.58 -1.39
CA GLY A 179 8.07 -8.21 -1.86
C GLY A 179 7.62 -7.20 -0.80
N GLY A 180 8.09 -5.97 -0.94
CA GLY A 180 7.64 -4.87 -0.10
C GLY A 180 7.94 -3.51 -0.72
N MET A 181 7.37 -2.48 -0.12
CA MET A 181 7.59 -1.08 -0.51
C MET A 181 8.01 -0.27 0.70
N PHE A 182 9.03 0.58 0.54
CA PHE A 182 9.35 1.61 1.52
C PHE A 182 8.54 2.88 1.26
N ALA A 183 8.14 3.57 2.34
CA ALA A 183 7.41 4.84 2.26
C ALA A 183 8.24 5.99 1.67
N ALA A 184 9.58 5.84 1.63
CA ALA A 184 10.51 6.86 1.17
C ALA A 184 11.87 6.22 0.79
N PRO A 185 12.78 6.97 0.16
CA PRO A 185 14.16 6.56 -0.02
C PRO A 185 14.95 6.57 1.30
N GLY A 186 16.05 5.80 1.34
CA GLY A 186 17.06 5.88 2.40
C GLY A 186 16.86 4.93 3.59
N ASP A 187 17.85 4.89 4.48
CA ASP A 187 17.97 3.88 5.52
C ASP A 187 16.96 3.99 6.67
N THR A 188 16.41 5.19 6.89
CA THR A 188 15.37 5.44 7.89
C THR A 188 13.96 5.18 7.34
N ALA A 189 13.83 4.95 6.04
CA ALA A 189 12.54 4.69 5.41
C ALA A 189 11.88 3.46 6.02
N LYS A 190 10.58 3.58 6.30
CA LYS A 190 9.78 2.52 6.89
C LYS A 190 9.13 1.70 5.79
N ILE A 191 8.96 0.40 6.04
CA ILE A 191 8.16 -0.47 5.20
C ILE A 191 6.69 -0.02 5.31
N ASP A 192 6.08 0.25 4.16
CA ASP A 192 4.70 0.72 4.02
C ASP A 192 3.77 -0.37 3.47
N ALA A 193 4.33 -1.35 2.76
CA ALA A 193 3.60 -2.53 2.32
C ALA A 193 4.50 -3.77 2.27
N LEU A 194 3.88 -4.93 2.45
CA LEU A 194 4.50 -6.25 2.24
C LEU A 194 3.53 -7.13 1.44
N PHE A 195 4.06 -8.00 0.59
CA PHE A 195 3.25 -8.89 -0.23
C PHE A 195 4.02 -10.14 -0.65
N ALA A 196 3.31 -11.21 -0.96
CA ALA A 196 3.89 -12.38 -1.63
C ALA A 196 2.87 -13.07 -2.53
N GLY A 197 3.37 -13.92 -3.43
CA GLY A 197 2.56 -14.58 -4.45
C GLY A 197 1.99 -13.62 -5.49
N ALA A 198 0.89 -14.03 -6.14
CA ALA A 198 0.24 -13.24 -7.17
C ALA A 198 -0.47 -12.02 -6.56
N ASN A 199 -0.12 -10.83 -7.05
CA ASN A 199 -0.70 -9.55 -6.65
C ASN A 199 -1.11 -8.76 -7.90
N CYS A 200 -2.12 -7.89 -7.75
CA CYS A 200 -2.64 -7.08 -8.85
C CYS A 200 -2.00 -5.68 -8.86
N PHE A 201 -0.69 -5.62 -9.08
CA PHE A 201 0.01 -4.35 -9.32
C PHE A 201 0.02 -4.03 -10.81
N PHE A 202 -0.48 -2.86 -11.18
CA PHE A 202 -0.36 -2.36 -12.55
C PHE A 202 1.10 -1.99 -12.81
N ARG A 203 1.67 -2.58 -13.85
CA ARG A 203 3.05 -2.37 -14.31
C ARG A 203 3.04 -2.15 -15.81
#